data_AF-A0A535RY34-F1
#
_entry.id   AF-A0A535RY34-F1
#
_cell.length_a   1.000
_cell.length_b   1.000
_cell.length_c   1.000
_cell.angle_alpha   90.00
_cell.angle_beta   90.00
_cell.angle_gamma   90.00
#
_symmetry.space_group_name_H-M   'P 1'
#
loop_
_entity.id
_entity.type
_entity.pdbx_description
1 polymer ?
#
loop_
_entity_poly.entity_id
_entity_poly.type
_entity_poly.pdbx_seq_one_letter_code
_entity_poly.pdbx_strand_id
1 'polypeptide(L)'
;MQSTDLEEIKAALWEQASHPCTRVSWGVAQVMAVRSSRGQLLVLFRGRKRWYPVSAVTIERPKLCPTGACDLEDAASEEAERSTVL
;
A
#
# COMPACT_ATOMS: atom_id res chain seq x y z
N MET A 1 -2.02 -6.34 -0.38
CA MET A 1 -1.18 -6.41 -1.59
C MET A 1 0.28 -6.26 -1.22
N GLN A 2 1.21 -6.98 -1.84
CA GLN A 2 2.66 -6.72 -1.69
C GLN A 2 3.09 -5.70 -2.74
N SER A 3 3.87 -4.69 -2.36
CA SER A 3 4.42 -3.70 -3.29
C SER A 3 5.90 -3.42 -3.03
N THR A 4 6.61 -3.17 -4.12
CA THR A 4 7.99 -2.66 -4.14
C THR A 4 8.08 -1.29 -4.80
N ASP A 5 6.97 -0.79 -5.35
CA ASP A 5 6.94 0.49 -6.05
C ASP A 5 6.98 1.65 -5.06
N LEU A 6 7.97 2.52 -5.20
CA LEU A 6 8.23 3.56 -4.21
C LEU A 6 7.11 4.60 -4.16
N GLU A 7 6.53 4.94 -5.31
CA GLU A 7 5.49 5.97 -5.40
C GLU A 7 4.16 5.43 -4.86
N GLU A 8 3.82 4.18 -5.17
CA GLU A 8 2.66 3.51 -4.60
C GLU A 8 2.74 3.41 -3.08
N ILE A 9 3.90 3.01 -2.55
CA ILE A 9 4.08 2.91 -1.09
C ILE A 9 3.98 4.29 -0.43
N LYS A 10 4.52 5.35 -1.05
CA LYS A 10 4.37 6.72 -0.54
C LYS A 10 2.91 7.16 -0.54
N ALA A 11 2.16 6.88 -1.60
CA ALA A 11 0.74 7.18 -1.68
C ALA A 11 -0.04 6.45 -0.57
N ALA A 12 0.22 5.16 -0.36
CA ALA A 12 -0.40 4.40 0.72
C ALA A 12 -0.01 4.89 2.11
N LEU A 13 1.23 5.38 2.31
CA LEU A 13 1.66 6.00 3.57
C LEU A 13 0.97 7.35 3.81
N TRP A 14 0.73 8.12 2.75
CA TRP A 14 -0.07 9.33 2.82
C TRP A 14 -1.51 9.02 3.20
N GLU A 15 -2.14 8.06 2.52
CA GLU A 15 -3.47 7.56 2.86
C GLU A 15 -3.54 7.07 4.31
N GLN A 16 -2.56 6.31 4.79
CA GLN A 16 -2.48 5.84 6.18
C GLN A 16 -2.43 7.00 7.19
N ALA A 17 -1.82 8.13 6.83
CA ALA A 17 -1.77 9.32 7.69
C ALA A 17 -3.09 10.10 7.68
N SER A 18 -3.83 10.07 6.56
CA SER A 18 -5.09 10.79 6.38
C SER A 18 -6.33 9.99 6.79
N HIS A 19 -6.30 8.67 6.63
CA HIS A 19 -7.44 7.76 6.84
C HIS A 19 -7.00 6.56 7.68
N PRO A 20 -7.79 6.16 8.70
CA PRO A 20 -7.43 5.05 9.58
C PRO A 20 -7.52 3.67 8.91
N CYS A 21 -7.97 3.60 7.66
CA CYS A 21 -8.22 2.35 6.96
C CYS A 21 -6.99 1.80 6.26
N THR A 22 -6.21 2.66 5.61
CA THR A 22 -5.04 2.21 4.88
C THR A 22 -3.93 1.91 5.87
N ARG A 23 -3.33 0.72 5.78
CA ARG A 23 -2.20 0.32 6.62
C ARG A 23 -1.06 -0.18 5.76
N VAL A 24 0.14 0.32 6.03
CA VAL A 24 1.38 -0.15 5.41
C VAL A 24 2.19 -0.89 6.46
N SER A 25 2.50 -2.16 6.19
CA SER A 25 3.16 -3.05 7.14
C SER A 25 4.29 -3.85 6.50
N TRP A 26 5.16 -4.39 7.35
CA TRP A 26 6.15 -5.39 7.00
C TRP A 26 6.17 -6.45 8.10
N GLY A 27 5.69 -7.64 7.79
CA GLY A 27 5.36 -8.64 8.82
C GLY A 27 4.37 -8.05 9.84
N VAL A 28 4.74 -8.06 11.12
CA VAL A 28 3.92 -7.49 12.20
C VAL A 28 4.20 -6.00 12.47
N ALA A 29 5.18 -5.40 11.80
CA ALA A 29 5.61 -4.03 12.05
C ALA A 29 4.89 -3.02 11.15
N GLN A 30 4.44 -1.90 11.72
CA GLN A 30 3.87 -0.80 10.95
C GLN A 30 4.98 0.07 10.35
N VAL A 31 4.87 0.34 9.05
CA VAL A 31 5.76 1.23 8.30
C VAL A 31 5.22 2.66 8.36
N MET A 32 6.11 3.62 8.62
CA MET A 32 5.78 5.04 8.73
C MET A 32 6.43 5.89 7.64
N ALA A 33 7.54 5.41 7.06
CA ALA A 33 8.21 6.08 5.96
C ALA A 33 8.95 5.07 5.08
N VAL A 34 9.14 5.42 3.82
CA VAL A 34 9.85 4.61 2.83
C VAL A 34 10.84 5.47 2.06
N ARG A 35 11.95 4.87 1.63
CA ARG A 35 12.88 5.46 0.65
C ARG A 35 13.58 4.35 -0.13
N SER A 36 14.12 4.69 -1.30
CA SER A 36 15.05 3.82 -2.03
C SER A 36 16.48 4.35 -1.90
N SER A 37 17.45 3.46 -1.75
CA SER A 37 18.87 3.79 -1.80
C SER A 37 19.63 2.67 -2.50
N ARG A 38 20.34 3.00 -3.58
CA ARG A 38 21.09 2.04 -4.41
C ARG A 38 20.26 0.82 -4.85
N GLY A 39 18.98 1.04 -5.20
CA GLY A 39 18.06 -0.04 -5.60
C GLY A 39 17.50 -0.88 -4.45
N GLN A 40 17.90 -0.61 -3.19
CA GLN A 40 17.35 -1.26 -2.01
C GLN A 40 16.21 -0.42 -1.42
N LEU A 41 15.06 -1.04 -1.21
CA LEU A 41 13.96 -0.46 -0.46
C LEU A 41 14.29 -0.42 1.03
N LEU A 42 14.13 0.75 1.64
CA LEU A 42 14.37 1.01 3.05
C LEU A 42 13.11 1.54 3.70
N VAL A 43 12.73 0.99 4.85
CA VAL A 43 11.56 1.40 5.62
C VAL A 43 11.93 1.89 7.01
N LEU A 44 11.14 2.83 7.52
CA LEU A 44 11.18 3.27 8.91
C LEU A 44 9.94 2.73 9.63
N PHE A 45 10.14 1.96 10.69
CA PHE A 45 9.04 1.43 11.49
C PHE A 45 8.57 2.43 12.56
N ARG A 46 7.30 2.33 12.95
CA ARG A 46 6.73 3.12 14.04
C ARG A 46 7.55 2.95 15.32
N GLY A 47 7.92 4.07 15.95
CA GLY A 47 8.72 4.09 17.19
C GLY A 47 10.20 3.75 17.00
N ARG A 48 10.69 3.55 15.77
CA ARG A 48 12.11 3.32 15.47
C ARG A 48 12.74 4.55 14.82
N LYS A 49 14.04 4.75 15.07
CA LYS A 49 14.84 5.82 14.44
C LYS A 49 15.72 5.32 13.28
N ARG A 50 15.83 3.99 13.11
CA ARG A 50 16.71 3.34 12.12
C ARG A 50 15.92 2.88 10.91
N TRP A 51 16.54 3.01 9.74
CA TRP A 51 16.05 2.46 8.47
C TRP A 51 16.42 0.98 8.33
N TYR A 52 15.48 0.16 7.86
CA TYR A 52 15.66 -1.27 7.65
C TYR A 52 15.49 -1.63 6.18
N PRO A 53 16.40 -2.43 5.60
CA PRO A 53 16.21 -2.96 4.26
C PRO A 53 15.11 -4.02 4.25
N VAL A 54 14.23 -3.92 3.27
CA VAL A 54 13.13 -4.88 3.05
C VAL A 54 13.01 -5.17 1.56
N SER A 55 12.50 -6.36 1.21
CA SER A 55 12.27 -6.75 -0.18
C SER A 55 10.98 -6.15 -0.75
N ALA A 56 9.93 -6.07 0.07
CA ALA A 56 8.62 -5.52 -0.27
C ALA A 56 7.91 -5.08 1.01
N VAL A 57 6.82 -4.32 0.88
CA VAL A 57 5.88 -4.02 1.98
C VAL A 57 4.49 -4.49 1.64
N THR A 58 3.70 -4.74 2.68
CA THR A 58 2.28 -5.08 2.54
C THR A 58 1.45 -3.81 2.70
N ILE A 59 0.64 -3.52 1.69
CA ILE A 59 -0.37 -2.46 1.70
C ILE A 59 -1.73 -3.12 1.91
N GLU A 60 -2.41 -2.72 2.97
CA GLU A 60 -3.76 -3.14 3.33
C GLU A 60 -4.70 -1.95 3.12
N ARG A 61 -5.61 -2.07 2.16
CA ARG A 61 -6.71 -1.11 1.92
C ARG A 61 -8.02 -1.86 2.11
N PRO A 62 -8.67 -1.80 3.28
CA PRO A 62 -9.96 -2.44 3.48
C PRO A 62 -11.01 -1.70 2.64
N LYS A 63 -11.78 -2.45 1.85
CA LYS A 63 -12.83 -1.92 0.97
C LYS A 63 -13.94 -1.16 1.73
N LEU A 64 -14.07 -1.39 3.03
CA LEU A 64 -15.08 -0.79 3.88
C LEU A 64 -14.39 0.07 4.94
N CYS A 65 -14.13 1.32 4.59
CA CYS A 65 -13.84 2.34 5.58
C CYS A 65 -15.12 2.74 6.30
N PRO A 66 -15.23 2.59 7.63
CA PRO A 66 -16.41 3.01 8.36
C PRO A 66 -16.67 4.53 8.26
N THR A 67 -15.70 5.31 7.79
CA THR A 67 -15.80 6.76 7.56
C THR A 67 -16.39 7.12 6.18
N GLY A 68 -16.76 6.15 5.34
CA GLY A 68 -17.45 6.43 4.05
C GLY A 68 -16.62 7.21 3.01
N ALA A 69 -15.30 7.29 3.19
CA ALA A 69 -14.41 8.18 2.42
C ALA A 69 -13.45 7.44 1.47
N CYS A 70 -13.66 6.15 1.20
CA CYS A 70 -12.79 5.37 0.31
C CYS A 70 -13.58 4.79 -0.87
N ASP A 71 -14.26 5.65 -1.60
CA ASP A 71 -14.50 5.44 -3.03
C ASP A 71 -13.29 6.03 -3.78
N LEU A 72 -12.21 5.26 -3.87
CA LEU A 72 -11.28 5.42 -4.98
C LEU A 72 -11.53 4.23 -5.89
N GLU A 73 -12.17 4.54 -7.01
CA GLU A 73 -12.65 3.61 -8.02
C GLU A 73 -11.62 2.50 -8.29
N ASP A 74 -12.06 1.27 -8.05
CA ASP A 74 -11.41 0.03 -8.48
C ASP A 74 -11.56 -0.04 -10.01
N ALA A 75 -10.84 0.83 -10.72
CA ALA A 75 -10.80 0.92 -12.17
C ALA A 75 -9.45 0.40 -12.67
N ALA A 76 -9.22 -0.92 -12.54
CA ALA A 76 -8.21 -1.62 -13.32
C ALA A 76 -8.59 -3.09 -13.50
N SER A 77 -9.28 -3.33 -14.63
CA SER A 77 -9.21 -4.51 -15.50
C SER A 77 -9.09 -5.92 -14.90
N GLU A 78 -10.18 -6.67 -15.01
CA GLU A 78 -10.30 -8.08 -15.43
C GLU A 78 -11.84 -8.34 -15.37
N GLU A 79 -12.62 -8.46 -16.45
CA GLU A 79 -12.49 -9.40 -17.56
C GLU A 79 -13.11 -8.81 -18.84
N ALA A 80 -12.32 -8.76 -19.90
CA ALA A 80 -12.84 -8.90 -21.24
C ALA A 80 -13.28 -10.37 -21.45
N GLU A 81 -14.27 -10.56 -22.31
CA GLU A 81 -14.60 -11.84 -22.96
C GLU A 81 -15.59 -12.76 -22.22
N ARG A 82 -16.87 -12.34 -22.16
CA ARG A 82 -17.95 -13.30 -22.37
C ARG A 82 -18.61 -13.04 -23.72
N SER A 83 -17.99 -13.68 -24.70
CA SER A 83 -18.46 -14.06 -26.03
C SER A 83 -19.95 -13.80 -26.31
N THR A 84 -20.18 -13.00 -27.34
CA THR A 84 -21.21 -13.24 -28.35
C THR A 84 -21.46 -14.74 -28.52
N VAL A 85 -22.69 -15.19 -28.26
CA VAL A 85 -23.56 -16.00 -29.14
C VAL A 85 -24.91 -16.16 -28.42
N LEU A 86 -25.93 -15.48 -28.91
CA LEU A 86 -27.21 -16.06 -29.38
C LEU A 86 -28.06 -14.97 -30.03
#